data_AF-Q06DJ3-F1
#
_entry.id   AF-Q06DJ3-F1
#
_cell.length_a   1.000
_cell.length_b   1.000
_cell.length_c   1.000
_cell.angle_alpha   90.00
_cell.angle_beta   90.00
_cell.angle_gamma   90.00
#
_symmetry.space_group_name_H-M   'P 1'
#
loop_
_entity.id
_entity.type
_entity.pdbx_description
1 polymer ?
#
loop_
_entity_poly.entity_id
_entity_poly.type
_entity_poly.pdbx_seq_one_letter_code
_entity_poly.pdbx_strand_id
1 'polypeptide(L)'
;MLNKVLSVVLVTWGLFAIAQAAKTVKGCEKQMSANLKKKLCDIRQYKIFDEPDMDKHMDCVMKTLKFVRADGTGDYHQLIKPLNAIEKDRKHDFNLEKCGGDTMHLPVGKRANAYYKCLLNSSSSESFKKVFDLTELVKAGKLPATAPYSGAVEKLMKKIDQKICK
;
A
#
# COMPACT_ATOMS: atom_id res chain seq x y z
N MET A 1 -5.47 -26.85 39.80
CA MET A 1 -6.08 -25.78 38.98
C MET A 1 -5.05 -24.90 38.24
N LEU A 2 -3.86 -25.42 37.91
CA LEU A 2 -2.77 -24.63 37.30
C LEU A 2 -2.67 -24.77 35.77
N ASN A 3 -3.33 -25.76 35.17
CA ASN A 3 -3.27 -26.02 33.72
C ASN A 3 -4.26 -25.20 32.87
N LYS A 4 -5.24 -24.52 33.48
CA LYS A 4 -6.23 -23.72 32.72
C LYS A 4 -5.79 -22.27 32.48
N VAL A 5 -4.81 -21.77 33.23
CA VAL A 5 -4.36 -20.37 33.14
C VAL A 5 -3.35 -20.18 32.00
N LEU A 6 -2.55 -21.20 31.67
CA LEU A 6 -1.57 -21.12 30.57
C LEU A 6 -2.20 -21.07 29.18
N SER A 7 -3.37 -21.69 28.95
CA SER A 7 -4.01 -21.70 27.64
C SER A 7 -4.63 -20.35 27.24
N VAL A 8 -5.05 -19.52 28.20
CA VAL A 8 -5.72 -18.23 27.90
C VAL A 8 -4.71 -17.16 27.46
N VAL A 9 -3.47 -17.21 27.95
CA VAL A 9 -2.41 -16.26 27.59
C VAL A 9 -1.89 -16.51 26.16
N LEU A 10 -1.81 -17.77 25.72
CA LEU A 10 -1.37 -18.13 24.37
C LEU A 10 -2.39 -17.73 23.28
N VAL A 11 -3.69 -17.88 23.56
CA VAL A 11 -4.76 -17.54 22.60
C VAL A 11 -4.87 -16.03 22.40
N THR A 12 -4.68 -15.23 23.45
CA THR A 12 -4.71 -13.77 23.36
C THR A 12 -3.50 -13.22 22.58
N TRP A 13 -2.29 -13.74 22.80
CA TRP A 13 -1.11 -13.37 21.99
C TRP A 13 -1.22 -13.75 20.52
N GLY A 14 -1.82 -14.90 20.20
CA GLY A 14 -2.09 -15.31 18.82
C GLY A 14 -3.00 -14.34 18.06
N LEU A 15 -4.06 -13.85 18.70
CA LEU A 15 -5.01 -12.90 18.10
C LEU A 15 -4.39 -11.52 17.86
N PHE A 16 -3.53 -11.03 18.77
CA PHE A 16 -2.81 -9.77 18.58
C PHE A 16 -1.81 -9.83 17.42
N ALA A 17 -1.11 -10.96 17.23
CA ALA A 17 -0.16 -11.13 16.13
C ALA A 17 -0.86 -11.16 14.76
N ILE A 18 -2.04 -11.79 14.67
CA ILE A 18 -2.85 -11.82 13.44
C ILE A 18 -3.39 -10.42 13.10
N ALA A 19 -3.84 -9.66 14.10
CA ALA A 19 -4.35 -8.31 13.90
C ALA A 19 -3.27 -7.30 13.48
N GLN A 20 -2.02 -7.47 13.92
CA GLN A 20 -0.89 -6.62 13.50
C GLN A 20 -0.40 -6.97 12.09
N ALA A 21 -0.40 -8.26 11.71
CA ALA A 21 -0.02 -8.66 10.36
C ALA A 21 -0.93 -8.04 9.30
N ALA A 22 -2.23 -7.90 9.57
CA ALA A 22 -3.21 -7.30 8.65
C ALA A 22 -3.06 -5.79 8.39
N LYS A 23 -2.17 -5.07 9.11
CA LYS A 23 -2.02 -3.60 9.02
C LYS A 23 -0.77 -3.14 8.25
N THR A 24 -0.13 -4.02 7.48
CA THR A 24 1.07 -3.70 6.69
C THR A 24 0.94 -4.22 5.26
N VAL A 25 1.68 -3.66 4.31
CA VAL A 25 1.72 -4.15 2.91
C VAL A 25 2.11 -5.62 2.87
N LYS A 26 3.12 -6.02 3.64
CA LYS A 26 3.50 -7.43 3.85
C LYS A 26 2.34 -8.32 4.31
N GLY A 27 1.40 -7.76 5.08
CA GLY A 27 0.15 -8.41 5.46
C GLY A 27 -0.72 -8.74 4.26
N CYS A 28 -0.97 -7.75 3.42
CA CYS A 28 -1.71 -7.90 2.17
C CYS A 28 -1.03 -8.89 1.22
N GLU A 29 0.30 -8.88 1.15
CA GLU A 29 1.08 -9.81 0.33
C GLU A 29 0.93 -11.27 0.78
N LYS A 30 0.89 -11.52 2.10
CA LYS A 30 0.67 -12.87 2.63
C LYS A 30 -0.69 -13.44 2.24
N GLN A 31 -1.70 -12.57 2.06
CA GLN A 31 -3.07 -12.93 1.70
C GLN A 31 -3.31 -13.08 0.19
N MET A 32 -2.30 -12.78 -0.65
CA MET A 32 -2.40 -12.95 -2.10
C MET A 32 -2.68 -14.42 -2.48
N SER A 33 -3.43 -14.60 -3.57
CA SER A 33 -3.61 -15.91 -4.18
C SER A 33 -2.28 -16.49 -4.66
N ALA A 34 -2.21 -17.81 -4.81
CA ALA A 34 -0.98 -18.47 -5.28
C ALA A 34 -0.54 -17.97 -6.67
N ASN A 35 -1.48 -17.65 -7.55
CA ASN A 35 -1.20 -17.13 -8.88
C ASN A 35 -0.65 -15.70 -8.82
N LEU A 36 -1.25 -14.83 -8.00
CA LEU A 36 -0.77 -13.46 -7.85
C LEU A 36 0.60 -13.41 -7.15
N LYS A 37 0.87 -14.32 -6.20
CA LYS A 37 2.19 -14.43 -5.55
C LYS A 37 3.33 -14.71 -6.53
N LYS A 38 3.08 -15.45 -7.61
CA LYS A 38 4.08 -15.68 -8.67
C LYS A 38 4.46 -14.38 -9.40
N LYS A 39 3.60 -13.36 -9.35
CA LYS A 39 3.81 -12.04 -9.94
C LYS A 39 4.23 -10.99 -8.91
N LEU A 40 4.51 -11.37 -7.66
CA LEU A 40 4.79 -10.43 -6.58
C LEU A 40 5.94 -9.47 -6.92
N CYS A 41 6.95 -9.95 -7.62
CA CYS A 41 8.08 -9.10 -8.02
C CYS A 41 7.71 -8.04 -9.02
N ASP A 42 6.99 -8.43 -10.07
CA ASP A 42 6.43 -7.49 -11.02
C ASP A 42 5.52 -6.46 -10.33
N ILE A 43 4.70 -6.89 -9.38
CA ILE A 43 3.81 -6.03 -8.59
C ILE A 43 4.60 -5.02 -7.77
N ARG A 44 5.64 -5.46 -7.05
CA ARG A 44 6.52 -4.58 -6.27
C ARG A 44 7.35 -3.63 -7.13
N GLN A 45 7.50 -3.93 -8.42
CA GLN A 45 8.07 -3.02 -9.42
C GLN A 45 7.01 -2.18 -10.15
N TYR A 46 5.83 -2.03 -9.56
CA TYR A 46 4.72 -1.20 -10.05
C TYR A 46 4.15 -1.63 -11.41
N LYS A 47 4.36 -2.88 -11.83
CA LYS A 47 3.71 -3.40 -13.04
C LYS A 47 2.22 -3.57 -12.80
N ILE A 48 1.43 -3.12 -13.76
CA ILE A 48 -0.04 -3.14 -13.70
C ILE A 48 -0.57 -4.50 -14.17
N PHE A 49 -1.53 -5.04 -13.43
CA PHE A 49 -2.28 -6.25 -13.78
C PHE A 49 -3.78 -6.01 -13.65
N ASP A 50 -4.53 -6.42 -14.66
CA ASP A 50 -5.99 -6.30 -14.72
C ASP A 50 -6.65 -7.65 -14.42
N GLU A 51 -6.62 -8.05 -13.15
CA GLU A 51 -7.25 -9.28 -12.69
C GLU A 51 -7.93 -9.12 -11.32
N PRO A 52 -9.02 -9.87 -11.03
CA PRO A 52 -9.77 -9.72 -9.77
C PRO A 52 -8.94 -9.93 -8.50
N ASP A 53 -7.94 -10.81 -8.54
CA ASP A 53 -7.02 -11.01 -7.42
C ASP A 53 -6.19 -9.76 -7.14
N MET A 54 -5.82 -9.01 -8.18
CA MET A 54 -5.11 -7.74 -8.06
C MET A 54 -6.01 -6.64 -7.49
N ASP A 55 -7.29 -6.61 -7.87
CA ASP A 55 -8.28 -5.68 -7.29
C ASP A 55 -8.33 -5.83 -5.77
N LYS A 56 -8.47 -7.08 -5.29
CA LYS A 56 -8.48 -7.39 -3.85
C LYS A 56 -7.16 -7.04 -3.17
N HIS A 57 -6.03 -7.35 -3.79
CA HIS A 57 -4.72 -7.07 -3.23
C HIS A 57 -4.48 -5.56 -3.09
N MET A 58 -4.73 -4.77 -4.14
CA MET A 58 -4.54 -3.32 -4.10
C MET A 58 -5.57 -2.62 -3.22
N ASP A 59 -6.79 -3.13 -3.08
CA ASP A 59 -7.74 -2.63 -2.09
C ASP A 59 -7.17 -2.75 -0.66
N CYS A 60 -6.58 -3.90 -0.32
CA CYS A 60 -5.90 -4.08 0.97
C CYS A 60 -4.72 -3.10 1.13
N VAL A 61 -3.84 -3.01 0.12
CA VAL A 61 -2.62 -2.21 0.19
C VAL A 61 -2.93 -0.72 0.28
N MET A 62 -3.78 -0.19 -0.60
CA MET A 62 -4.12 1.24 -0.64
C MET A 62 -4.83 1.69 0.65
N LYS A 63 -5.67 0.84 1.24
CA LYS A 63 -6.30 1.11 2.55
C LYS A 63 -5.28 1.08 3.69
N THR A 64 -4.35 0.12 3.66
CA THR A 64 -3.27 0.02 4.64
C THR A 64 -2.38 1.27 4.65
N LEU A 65 -2.07 1.78 3.46
CA LEU A 65 -1.30 3.01 3.29
C LEU A 65 -2.13 4.28 3.55
N LYS A 66 -3.45 4.17 3.67
CA LYS A 66 -4.42 5.27 3.78
C LYS A 66 -4.45 6.19 2.57
N PHE A 67 -4.19 5.68 1.38
CA PHE A 67 -4.31 6.44 0.12
C PHE A 67 -5.73 6.45 -0.43
N VAL A 68 -6.57 5.57 0.10
CA VAL A 68 -8.00 5.50 -0.21
C VAL A 68 -8.82 5.41 1.08
N ARG A 69 -10.09 5.80 1.00
CA ARG A 69 -11.08 5.65 2.07
C ARG A 69 -11.50 4.19 2.21
N ALA A 70 -12.33 3.91 3.21
CA ALA A 70 -12.82 2.56 3.52
C ALA A 70 -13.56 1.88 2.34
N ASP A 71 -14.19 2.66 1.48
CA ASP A 71 -14.89 2.19 0.29
C ASP A 71 -13.98 2.05 -0.96
N GLY A 72 -12.70 2.40 -0.83
CA GLY A 72 -11.71 2.35 -1.91
C GLY A 72 -11.62 3.61 -2.76
N THR A 73 -12.37 4.69 -2.45
CA THR A 73 -12.23 5.97 -3.15
C THR A 73 -10.92 6.69 -2.78
N GLY A 74 -10.28 7.35 -3.76
CA GLY A 74 -9.04 8.10 -3.55
C GLY A 74 -9.16 9.17 -2.46
N ASP A 75 -8.16 9.26 -1.58
CA ASP A 75 -8.09 10.30 -0.55
C ASP A 75 -7.06 11.38 -0.94
N TYR A 76 -7.56 12.42 -1.61
CA TYR A 76 -6.79 13.58 -2.07
C TYR A 76 -5.91 14.17 -0.96
N HIS A 77 -6.45 14.37 0.24
CA HIS A 77 -5.74 15.06 1.33
C HIS A 77 -4.58 14.25 1.90
N GLN A 78 -4.64 12.92 1.78
CA GLN A 78 -3.55 12.03 2.21
C GLN A 78 -2.38 12.06 1.22
N LEU A 79 -2.60 12.45 -0.03
CA LEU A 79 -1.59 12.37 -1.09
C LEU A 79 -1.05 13.74 -1.52
N ILE A 80 -1.85 14.81 -1.51
CA ILE A 80 -1.41 16.09 -2.08
C ILE A 80 -0.17 16.69 -1.40
N LYS A 81 -0.09 16.62 -0.06
CA LYS A 81 1.06 17.14 0.69
C LYS A 81 2.29 16.26 0.49
N PRO A 82 2.23 14.92 0.65
CA PRO A 82 3.37 14.05 0.37
C PRO A 82 3.89 14.16 -1.06
N LEU A 83 3.01 14.22 -2.07
CA LEU A 83 3.41 14.37 -3.47
C LEU A 83 4.19 15.68 -3.67
N ASN A 84 3.65 16.79 -3.17
CA ASN A 84 4.32 18.09 -3.26
C ASN A 84 5.62 18.19 -2.44
N ALA A 85 5.82 17.30 -1.47
CA ALA A 85 7.08 17.19 -0.74
C ALA A 85 8.17 16.46 -1.53
N ILE A 86 7.79 15.59 -2.48
CA ILE A 86 8.72 15.00 -3.45
C ILE A 86 9.06 16.01 -4.54
N GLU A 87 8.03 16.61 -5.12
CA GLU A 87 8.13 17.54 -6.23
C GLU A 87 6.96 18.53 -6.14
N LYS A 88 7.23 19.82 -5.95
CA LYS A 88 6.16 20.82 -5.85
C LYS A 88 5.63 21.15 -7.24
N ASP A 89 4.47 20.61 -7.60
CA ASP A 89 3.88 20.77 -8.92
C ASP A 89 2.34 20.72 -8.88
N ARG A 90 1.68 21.57 -9.66
CA ARG A 90 0.22 21.62 -9.78
C ARG A 90 -0.36 20.37 -10.46
N LYS A 91 0.43 19.61 -11.22
CA LYS A 91 0.00 18.34 -11.83
C LYS A 91 -0.53 17.35 -10.79
N HIS A 92 -0.04 17.41 -9.56
CA HIS A 92 -0.48 16.52 -8.48
C HIS A 92 -1.95 16.76 -8.12
N ASP A 93 -2.36 18.02 -8.03
CA ASP A 93 -3.75 18.40 -7.79
C ASP A 93 -4.67 17.84 -8.89
N PHE A 94 -4.36 18.18 -10.14
CA PHE A 94 -5.11 17.72 -11.31
C PHE A 94 -5.22 16.19 -11.39
N ASN A 95 -4.11 15.47 -11.21
CA ASN A 95 -4.10 14.01 -11.32
C ASN A 95 -4.86 13.34 -10.18
N LEU A 96 -4.81 13.88 -8.95
CA LEU A 96 -5.55 13.33 -7.82
C LEU A 96 -7.07 13.50 -8.02
N GLU A 97 -7.51 14.68 -8.45
CA GLU A 97 -8.91 14.97 -8.76
C GLU A 97 -9.42 14.12 -9.93
N LYS A 98 -8.67 14.11 -11.04
CA LYS A 98 -9.01 13.31 -12.23
C LYS A 98 -9.14 11.83 -11.88
N CYS A 99 -8.13 11.25 -11.24
CA CYS A 99 -8.17 9.83 -10.88
C CYS A 99 -9.25 9.52 -9.84
N GLY A 100 -9.56 10.45 -8.93
CA GLY A 100 -10.65 10.31 -7.97
C GLY A 100 -12.01 10.24 -8.66
N GLY A 101 -12.30 11.22 -9.53
CA GLY A 101 -13.54 11.28 -10.32
C GLY A 101 -13.71 10.11 -11.28
N ASP A 102 -12.63 9.73 -11.98
CA ASP A 102 -12.64 8.63 -12.96
C ASP A 102 -12.85 7.25 -12.32
N THR A 103 -12.73 7.11 -11.00
CA THR A 103 -12.77 5.79 -10.34
C THR A 103 -13.86 5.64 -9.29
N MET A 104 -14.41 6.75 -8.75
CA MET A 104 -15.41 6.71 -7.67
C MET A 104 -16.72 5.99 -8.06
N HIS A 105 -17.06 5.97 -9.35
CA HIS A 105 -18.27 5.33 -9.88
C HIS A 105 -18.14 3.80 -10.00
N LEU A 106 -16.92 3.25 -9.92
CA LEU A 106 -16.70 1.82 -10.03
C LEU A 106 -17.27 1.06 -8.82
N PRO A 107 -17.52 -0.26 -8.95
CA PRO A 107 -17.92 -1.07 -7.81
C PRO A 107 -16.91 -1.04 -6.65
N VAL A 108 -17.41 -1.08 -5.41
CA VAL A 108 -16.57 -1.24 -4.21
C VAL A 108 -15.72 -2.50 -4.36
N GLY A 109 -14.44 -2.39 -3.99
CA GLY A 109 -13.43 -3.44 -4.20
C GLY A 109 -12.64 -3.30 -5.52
N LYS A 110 -13.14 -2.56 -6.51
CA LYS A 110 -12.39 -2.23 -7.75
C LYS A 110 -11.79 -0.83 -7.74
N ARG A 111 -12.41 0.10 -7.00
CA ARG A 111 -12.03 1.53 -6.95
C ARG A 111 -10.55 1.74 -6.63
N ALA A 112 -10.05 1.08 -5.59
CA ALA A 112 -8.69 1.29 -5.10
C ALA A 112 -7.62 0.89 -6.13
N ASN A 113 -7.78 -0.25 -6.81
CA ASN A 113 -6.86 -0.67 -7.87
C ASN A 113 -6.97 0.25 -9.09
N ALA A 114 -8.18 0.66 -9.47
CA ALA A 114 -8.36 1.61 -10.57
C ALA A 114 -7.69 2.96 -10.27
N TYR A 115 -7.83 3.47 -9.04
CA TYR A 115 -7.18 4.70 -8.59
C TYR A 115 -5.65 4.60 -8.62
N TYR A 116 -5.11 3.49 -8.09
CA TYR A 116 -3.69 3.17 -8.15
C TYR A 116 -3.15 3.16 -9.59
N LYS A 117 -3.82 2.43 -10.50
CA LYS A 117 -3.44 2.37 -11.92
C LYS A 117 -3.49 3.74 -12.60
N CYS A 118 -4.54 4.52 -12.32
CA CYS A 118 -4.66 5.88 -12.86
C CYS A 118 -3.48 6.76 -12.43
N LEU A 119 -3.11 6.75 -11.15
CA LEU A 119 -1.97 7.53 -10.65
C LEU A 119 -0.64 7.06 -11.26
N LEU A 120 -0.43 5.76 -11.42
CA LEU A 120 0.77 5.22 -12.07
C LEU A 120 0.88 5.59 -13.55
N ASN A 121 -0.25 5.77 -14.23
CA ASN A 121 -0.28 6.19 -15.64
C ASN A 121 -0.35 7.71 -15.82
N SER A 122 -0.33 8.48 -14.72
CA SER A 122 -0.39 9.94 -14.74
C SER A 122 1.00 10.58 -14.77
N SER A 123 1.04 11.89 -14.99
CA SER A 123 2.28 12.68 -14.85
C SER A 123 2.77 12.82 -13.39
N SER A 124 2.00 12.33 -12.41
CA SER A 124 2.41 12.22 -10.99
C SER A 124 3.09 10.89 -10.64
N SER A 125 3.22 9.97 -11.60
CA SER A 125 3.63 8.57 -11.36
C SER A 125 4.91 8.43 -10.53
N GLU A 126 5.97 9.15 -10.90
CA GLU A 126 7.25 9.06 -10.18
C GLU A 126 7.13 9.55 -8.73
N SER A 127 6.49 10.70 -8.50
CA SER A 127 6.25 11.19 -7.14
C SER A 127 5.34 10.24 -6.34
N PHE A 128 4.36 9.62 -7.00
CA PHE A 128 3.47 8.66 -6.36
C PHE A 128 4.20 7.39 -5.90
N LYS A 129 5.05 6.79 -6.75
CA LYS A 129 5.89 5.63 -6.36
C LYS A 129 6.76 5.96 -5.15
N LYS A 130 7.38 7.15 -5.14
CA LYS A 130 8.22 7.61 -4.04
C LYS A 130 7.45 7.78 -2.73
N VAL A 131 6.26 8.39 -2.79
CA VAL A 131 5.34 8.51 -1.64
C VAL A 131 4.88 7.14 -1.17
N PHE A 132 4.59 6.22 -2.08
CA PHE A 132 4.18 4.86 -1.78
C PHE A 132 5.26 4.11 -1.01
N ASP A 133 6.50 4.09 -1.52
CA ASP A 133 7.64 3.43 -0.87
C ASP A 133 7.90 3.97 0.52
N LEU A 134 7.96 5.31 0.64
CA LEU A 134 8.17 5.96 1.93
C LEU A 134 7.07 5.60 2.92
N THR A 135 5.82 5.65 2.49
CA THR A 135 4.67 5.35 3.35
C THR A 135 4.66 3.89 3.77
N GLU A 136 4.99 2.95 2.88
CA GLU A 136 5.13 1.53 3.22
C GLU A 136 6.18 1.34 4.33
N LEU A 137 7.36 1.93 4.19
CA LEU A 137 8.44 1.81 5.17
C LEU A 137 8.05 2.43 6.52
N VAL A 138 7.39 3.59 6.51
CA VAL A 138 6.89 4.23 7.73
C VAL A 138 5.84 3.36 8.41
N LYS A 139 4.85 2.84 7.67
CA LYS A 139 3.80 1.96 8.21
C LYS A 139 4.35 0.64 8.73
N ALA A 140 5.44 0.15 8.14
CA ALA A 140 6.14 -1.05 8.58
C ALA A 140 7.11 -0.79 9.77
N GLY A 141 7.16 0.43 10.31
CA GLY A 141 8.06 0.81 11.40
C GLY A 141 9.54 0.75 11.02
N LYS A 142 9.87 0.84 9.73
CA LYS A 142 11.24 0.84 9.21
C LYS A 142 11.85 2.23 9.15
N LEU A 143 11.00 3.26 9.15
CA LEU A 143 11.37 4.67 9.17
C LEU A 143 10.44 5.42 10.14
N PRO A 144 10.90 6.54 10.75
CA PRO A 144 10.06 7.39 11.57
C PRO A 144 8.99 8.09 10.72
N ALA A 145 7.86 8.45 11.34
CA ALA A 145 6.73 9.09 10.64
C ALA A 145 7.07 10.44 9.98
N THR A 146 8.14 11.09 10.42
CA THR A 146 8.63 12.37 9.91
C THR A 146 9.76 12.22 8.86
N ALA A 147 10.11 10.99 8.46
CA ALA A 147 11.17 10.76 7.49
C ALA A 147 10.83 11.40 6.13
N PRO A 148 11.73 12.22 5.55
CA PRO A 148 11.59 12.66 4.18
C PRO A 148 12.01 11.57 3.20
N TYR A 149 11.57 11.70 1.94
CA TYR A 149 12.11 10.86 0.87
C TYR A 149 13.58 11.20 0.63
N SER A 150 14.42 10.17 0.47
CA SER A 150 15.85 10.29 0.25
C SER A 150 16.41 9.00 -0.35
N GLY A 151 17.68 8.99 -0.79
CA GLY A 151 18.33 7.76 -1.26
C GLY A 151 18.39 6.63 -0.22
N ALA A 152 18.20 6.92 1.07
CA ALA A 152 18.06 5.90 2.11
C ALA A 152 16.75 5.10 1.96
N VAL A 153 15.67 5.75 1.52
CA VAL A 153 14.37 5.11 1.21
C VAL A 153 14.56 4.11 0.07
N GLU A 154 15.15 4.57 -1.04
CA GLU A 154 15.43 3.73 -2.22
C GLU A 154 16.30 2.52 -1.86
N LYS A 155 17.40 2.74 -1.13
CA LYS A 155 18.31 1.67 -0.72
C LYS A 155 17.61 0.65 0.19
N LEU A 156 16.76 1.12 1.10
CA LEU A 156 16.04 0.25 2.02
C LEU A 156 14.96 -0.55 1.31
N MET A 157 14.19 0.09 0.42
CA MET A 157 13.18 -0.59 -0.38
C MET A 157 13.80 -1.65 -1.28
N LYS A 158 14.87 -1.32 -2.00
CA LYS A 158 15.64 -2.28 -2.81
C LYS A 158 16.11 -3.50 -2.01
N LYS A 159 16.59 -3.29 -0.77
CA LYS A 159 17.02 -4.39 0.11
C LYS A 159 15.86 -5.27 0.56
N ILE A 160 14.66 -4.73 0.70
CA ILE A 160 13.44 -5.50 1.01
C ILE A 160 13.02 -6.28 -0.23
N ASP A 161 12.95 -5.62 -1.39
CA ASP A 161 12.57 -6.23 -2.66
C ASP A 161 13.49 -7.38 -3.03
N GLN A 162 14.81 -7.24 -2.91
CA GLN A 162 15.77 -8.32 -3.16
C GLN A 162 15.58 -9.57 -2.28
N LYS A 163 14.91 -9.44 -1.12
CA LYS A 163 14.61 -10.60 -0.27
C LYS A 163 13.31 -11.29 -0.65
N ILE A 164 12.38 -10.53 -1.23
CA ILE A 164 11.08 -11.01 -1.71
C ILE A 164 11.24 -11.62 -3.10
N CYS A 165 12.02 -10.95 -3.95
CA CYS A 165 12.30 -11.29 -5.32
C CYS A 165 13.61 -12.04 -5.43
N LYS A 166 13.48 -13.36 -5.41
CA LYS A 166 14.56 -14.31 -5.66
C LYS A 166 14.33 -14.97 -7.02
#